data_AF-A0A7X8MS92-F1
#
_entry.id   AF-A0A7X8MS92-F1
#
_cell.length_a   1.000
_cell.length_b   1.000
_cell.length_c   1.000
_cell.angle_alpha   90.00
_cell.angle_beta   90.00
_cell.angle_gamma   90.00
#
_symmetry.space_group_name_H-M   'P 1'
#
loop_
_entity.id
_entity.type
_entity.pdbx_description
1 polymer ?
#
loop_
_entity_poly.entity_id
_entity_poly.type
_entity_poly.pdbx_seq_one_letter_code
_entity_poly.pdbx_strand_id
1 'polypeptide(L)' 'MSKYSFEFKLKVVKEYMGGETGGYKSVAKKYDI' A
#
# COMPACT_ATOMS: atom_id res chain seq x y z
N MET A 1 0.50 -19.81 -0.60
CA MET A 1 0.38 -18.78 -1.66
C MET A 1 0.22 -17.42 -1.01
N SER A 2 1.06 -16.46 -1.35
CA SER A 2 0.95 -15.10 -0.83
C SER A 2 -0.24 -14.41 -1.48
N LYS A 3 -1.16 -13.85 -0.68
CA LYS A 3 -2.35 -13.12 -1.16
C LYS A 3 -2.00 -11.92 -2.07
N TYR A 4 -0.77 -11.41 -1.94
CA TYR A 4 -0.23 -10.32 -2.76
C TYR A 4 1.18 -10.62 -3.26
N SER A 5 1.42 -10.27 -4.53
CA SER A 5 2.74 -10.33 -5.18
C SER A 5 3.74 -9.35 -4.57
N PHE A 6 5.03 -9.62 -4.72
CA PHE A 6 6.10 -8.75 -4.23
C PHE A 6 5.98 -7.32 -4.75
N GLU A 7 5.68 -7.15 -6.04
CA GLU A 7 5.50 -5.83 -6.67
C GLU A 7 4.36 -5.03 -6.04
N PHE A 8 3.26 -5.69 -5.69
CA PHE A 8 2.14 -5.03 -5.02
C PHE A 8 2.55 -4.53 -3.63
N LYS A 9 3.22 -5.37 -2.84
CA LYS A 9 3.73 -4.96 -1.51
C LYS A 9 4.70 -3.79 -1.61
N LEU A 10 5.60 -3.83 -2.60
CA LEU A 10 6.56 -2.74 -2.84
C LEU A 10 5.84 -1.43 -3.19
N LYS A 11 4.79 -1.50 -4.02
CA LYS A 11 3.97 -0.34 -4.38
C LYS A 11 3.29 0.29 -3.17
N VAL A 12 2.64 -0.53 -2.33
CA VAL A 12 1.99 -0.09 -1.09
C VAL A 12 2.98 0.58 -0.14
N VAL A 13 4.17 0.01 0.06
CA VAL A 13 5.20 0.58 0.94
C VAL A 13 5.75 1.90 0.41
N LYS A 14 6.03 1.99 -0.90
CA LYS A 14 6.50 3.23 -1.52
C LYS A 14 5.46 4.35 -1.37
N GLU A 15 4.20 4.03 -1.58
CA GLU A 15 3.11 5.02 -1.47
C GLU A 15 2.88 5.47 -0.02
N TYR A 16 3.01 4.54 0.93
CA TYR A 16 3.02 4.86 2.36
C TYR A 16 4.20 5.77 2.74
N MET A 17 5.41 5.48 2.23
CA MET A 17 6.61 6.28 2.48
C MET A 17 6.58 7.65 1.80
N GLY A 18 5.88 7.78 0.67
CA GLY A 18 5.73 9.05 -0.05
C GLY A 18 4.95 10.11 0.74
N GLY A 19 4.21 9.73 1.78
CA GLY A 19 3.58 10.66 2.73
C GLY A 19 2.35 11.41 2.20
N GLU A 20 2.03 11.31 0.91
CA GLU A 20 0.98 12.11 0.25
C GLU A 20 -0.45 11.76 0.71
N THR A 21 -0.69 10.55 1.21
CA THR A 21 -2.05 10.03 1.42
C THR A 21 -2.55 10.04 2.86
N GLY A 22 -1.79 10.54 3.84
CA GLY A 22 -2.28 10.62 5.23
C GLY A 22 -2.22 9.29 6.01
N GLY A 23 -1.28 8.40 5.63
CA GLY A 23 -0.93 7.21 6.39
C GLY A 23 -1.65 5.91 5.96
N TYR A 24 -1.54 4.88 6.79
CA TYR A 24 -1.91 3.51 6.43
C TYR A 24 -3.41 3.34 6.10
N LYS A 25 -4.30 4.09 6.75
CA LYS A 25 -5.76 4.01 6.52
C LYS A 25 -6.15 4.41 5.10
N SER A 26 -5.50 5.42 4.55
CA SER A 26 -5.82 5.92 3.22
C SER A 26 -5.28 4.98 2.14
N VAL A 27 -4.07 4.45 2.35
CA VAL A 27 -3.48 3.45 1.45
C VAL A 27 -4.32 2.17 1.47
N ALA A 28 -4.75 1.71 2.65
CA ALA A 28 -5.65 0.57 2.80
C ALA A 28 -6.98 0.77 2.06
N LYS A 29 -7.63 1.92 2.25
CA LYS A 29 -8.88 2.27 1.56
C LYS A 29 -8.72 2.37 0.03
N LYS A 30 -7.57 2.83 -0.46
CA LYS A 30 -7.29 2.97 -1.90
C LYS A 30 -7.12 1.64 -2.61
N TYR A 31 -6.50 0.68 -1.93
CA TYR A 31 -6.22 -0.64 -2.47
C TYR A 31 -7.23 -1.71 -2.04
N ASP A 32 -8.23 -1.33 -1.24
CA ASP A 32 -9.24 -2.21 -0.63
C ASP A 32 -8.58 -3.41 0.09
N ILE A 33 -7.51 -3.11 0.84
CA ILE A 33 -6.69 -4.08 1.60
C ILE A 33 -6.82 -3.93 3.10
#